data_AF-A0A926YXI2-F1
#
_entry.id   AF-A0A926YXI2-F1
#
_cell.length_a   1.000
_cell.length_b   1.000
_cell.length_c   1.000
_cell.angle_alpha   90.00
_cell.angle_beta   90.00
_cell.angle_gamma   90.00
#
_symmetry.space_group_name_H-M   'P 1'
#
loop_
_entity.id
_entity.type
_entity.pdbx_description
1 polymer ?
#
loop_
_entity_poly.entity_id
_entity_poly.type
_entity_poly.pdbx_seq_one_letter_code
_entity_poly.pdbx_strand_id
1 'polypeptide(L)'
;MNLSEALTALTSPEPTVRLQGISELQIMGALQEIQDPQAVAAVVRALEDSNWDVCTQAIWTLGYIADPSVIPSLVRVLQDSRSGHQVEAAEALGQIGDAAAVPDLIQSLRDSYWRVRCRVAWALGRIGAPDAIPALLACALEDESSEVREHAFRALGQIADPQVTPALMTALENGSPLVQGQAAQVLGQIGDPQTVPALEKLLANPDWQVRWQAVSALGQIVDSSTIPALVQALSDSEWQVRKQSVRALGQIPAPDILQFLLKVLAEDTDSRVQWQAVRALSNHDDERVRLALEQTLATARSEELRTAAAEVLRQKEWLPDPAEQSGGAA
;
A
#
# COMPACT_ATOMS: atom_id res chain seq x y z
N MET A 1 -4.71 35.33 -5.77
CA MET A 1 -5.89 36.03 -6.33
C MET A 1 -7.03 35.91 -5.31
N ASN A 2 -7.98 36.84 -5.20
CA ASN A 2 -9.19 36.60 -4.37
C ASN A 2 -10.28 35.85 -5.17
N LEU A 3 -11.32 35.32 -4.49
CA LEU A 3 -12.36 34.52 -5.15
C LEU A 3 -13.02 35.24 -6.33
N SER A 4 -13.35 36.53 -6.19
CA SER A 4 -14.00 37.32 -7.25
C SER A 4 -13.09 37.55 -8.47
N GLU A 5 -11.81 37.77 -8.23
CA GLU A 5 -10.80 37.90 -9.29
C GLU A 5 -10.63 36.57 -10.03
N ALA A 6 -10.61 35.45 -9.31
CA ALA A 6 -10.50 34.10 -9.88
C ALA A 6 -11.70 33.76 -10.75
N LEU A 7 -12.92 34.04 -10.28
CA LEU A 7 -14.14 33.88 -11.07
C LEU A 7 -14.14 34.75 -12.34
N THR A 8 -13.64 35.98 -12.24
CA THR A 8 -13.52 36.87 -13.40
C THR A 8 -12.51 36.33 -14.41
N ALA A 9 -11.36 35.82 -13.95
CA ALA A 9 -10.31 35.26 -14.78
C ALA A 9 -10.79 34.09 -15.66
N LEU A 10 -11.75 33.27 -15.17
CA LEU A 10 -12.36 32.18 -15.93
C LEU A 10 -13.13 32.62 -17.18
N THR A 11 -13.51 33.89 -17.28
CA THR A 11 -14.21 34.44 -18.45
C THR A 11 -13.26 35.04 -19.50
N SER A 12 -11.95 35.05 -19.23
CA SER A 12 -10.95 35.61 -20.11
C SER A 12 -10.84 34.86 -21.45
N PRO A 13 -10.64 35.56 -22.58
CA PRO A 13 -10.34 34.91 -23.85
C PRO A 13 -8.98 34.17 -23.82
N GLU A 14 -8.04 34.63 -22.98
CA GLU A 14 -6.70 34.06 -22.85
C GLU A 14 -6.70 32.80 -21.98
N PRO A 15 -6.33 31.61 -22.50
CA PRO A 15 -6.32 30.37 -21.74
C PRO A 15 -5.40 30.40 -20.52
N THR A 16 -4.28 31.13 -20.60
CA THR A 16 -3.33 31.29 -19.49
C THR A 16 -3.96 31.99 -18.29
N VAL A 17 -4.83 32.99 -18.55
CA VAL A 17 -5.57 33.71 -17.51
C VAL A 17 -6.65 32.82 -16.90
N ARG A 18 -7.36 32.05 -17.73
CA ARG A 18 -8.33 31.07 -17.23
C ARG A 18 -7.66 30.01 -16.35
N LEU A 19 -6.52 29.47 -16.80
CA LEU A 19 -5.73 28.50 -16.05
C LEU A 19 -5.29 29.05 -14.68
N GLN A 20 -4.79 30.29 -14.65
CA GLN A 20 -4.43 30.95 -13.39
C GLN A 20 -5.64 31.08 -12.46
N GLY A 21 -6.82 31.45 -13.00
CA GLY A 21 -8.07 31.48 -12.25
C GLY A 21 -8.41 30.13 -11.62
N ILE A 22 -8.32 29.03 -12.38
CA ILE A 22 -8.59 27.69 -11.85
C ILE A 22 -7.55 27.27 -10.81
N SER A 23 -6.26 27.54 -11.04
CA SER A 23 -5.21 27.21 -10.06
C SER A 23 -5.45 27.89 -8.70
N GLU A 24 -5.92 29.14 -8.71
CA GLU A 24 -6.26 29.86 -7.48
C GLU A 24 -7.48 29.23 -6.80
N LEU A 25 -8.52 28.85 -7.56
CA LEU A 25 -9.66 28.11 -7.02
C LEU A 25 -9.28 26.74 -6.47
N GLN A 26 -8.32 26.05 -7.09
CA GLN A 26 -7.79 24.79 -6.58
C GLN A 26 -7.13 24.96 -5.22
N ILE A 27 -6.29 25.99 -5.06
CA ILE A 27 -5.61 26.28 -3.79
C ILE A 27 -6.64 26.55 -2.70
N MET A 28 -7.63 27.39 -2.97
CA MET A 28 -8.71 27.69 -2.02
C MET A 28 -9.56 26.44 -1.71
N GLY A 29 -9.86 25.61 -2.71
CA GLY A 29 -10.56 24.34 -2.54
C GLY A 29 -9.79 23.34 -1.68
N ALA A 30 -8.47 23.21 -1.90
CA ALA A 30 -7.59 22.36 -1.09
C ALA A 30 -7.49 22.82 0.37
N LEU A 31 -7.67 24.12 0.63
CA LEU A 31 -7.76 24.70 1.97
C LEU A 31 -9.16 24.59 2.60
N GLN A 32 -10.12 23.95 1.92
CA GLN A 32 -11.54 23.90 2.30
C GLN A 32 -12.20 25.29 2.43
N GLU A 33 -11.65 26.30 1.77
CA GLU A 33 -12.14 27.67 1.82
C GLU A 33 -13.26 27.94 0.80
N ILE A 34 -13.53 27.00 -0.13
CA ILE A 34 -14.60 27.11 -1.11
C ILE A 34 -15.75 26.17 -0.75
N GLN A 35 -16.86 26.76 -0.29
CA GLN A 35 -18.21 26.16 -0.33
C GLN A 35 -19.16 26.99 -1.20
N ASP A 36 -18.63 27.94 -1.99
CA ASP A 36 -19.45 28.82 -2.83
C ASP A 36 -19.97 28.07 -4.07
N PRO A 37 -21.30 27.87 -4.21
CA PRO A 37 -21.88 27.19 -5.37
C PRO A 37 -21.55 27.88 -6.70
N GLN A 38 -21.27 29.20 -6.69
CA GLN A 38 -20.87 29.93 -7.90
C GLN A 38 -19.48 29.52 -8.37
N ALA A 39 -18.56 29.25 -7.44
CA ALA A 39 -17.22 28.75 -7.75
C ALA A 39 -17.31 27.36 -8.36
N VAL A 40 -18.07 26.46 -7.73
CA VAL A 40 -18.30 25.11 -8.26
C VAL A 40 -18.91 25.17 -9.65
N ALA A 41 -19.96 25.97 -9.87
CA ALA A 41 -20.58 26.13 -11.18
C ALA A 41 -19.62 26.71 -12.23
N ALA A 42 -18.72 27.61 -11.84
CA ALA A 42 -17.73 28.18 -12.75
C ALA A 42 -16.67 27.16 -13.17
N VAL A 43 -16.18 26.33 -12.23
CA VAL A 43 -15.25 25.24 -12.54
C VAL A 43 -15.94 24.15 -13.38
N VAL A 44 -17.20 23.81 -13.12
CA VAL A 44 -17.98 22.88 -13.95
C VAL A 44 -18.10 23.38 -15.39
N ARG A 45 -18.29 24.69 -15.61
CA ARG A 45 -18.27 25.26 -16.98
C ARG A 45 -16.90 25.11 -17.66
N ALA A 46 -15.82 25.21 -16.90
CA ALA A 46 -14.46 25.06 -17.42
C ALA A 46 -14.12 23.61 -17.86
N LEU A 47 -14.97 22.62 -17.56
CA LEU A 47 -14.86 21.28 -18.13
C LEU A 47 -15.10 21.22 -19.65
N GLU A 48 -15.75 22.25 -20.20
CA GLU A 48 -16.06 22.35 -21.64
C GLU A 48 -15.12 23.35 -22.35
N ASP A 49 -14.01 23.72 -21.71
CA ASP A 49 -13.03 24.63 -22.28
C ASP A 49 -12.38 24.03 -23.54
N SER A 50 -12.03 24.89 -24.50
CA SER A 50 -11.32 24.46 -25.70
C SER A 50 -9.83 24.16 -25.43
N ASN A 51 -9.30 24.65 -24.32
CA ASN A 51 -7.93 24.41 -23.90
C ASN A 51 -7.86 23.18 -22.97
N TRP A 52 -7.05 22.21 -23.38
CA TRP A 52 -6.81 20.96 -22.67
C TRP A 52 -6.35 21.14 -21.22
N ASP A 53 -5.44 22.08 -20.97
CA ASP A 53 -4.87 22.30 -19.64
C ASP A 53 -5.91 22.89 -18.70
N VAL A 54 -6.75 23.79 -19.21
CA VAL A 54 -7.87 24.39 -18.45
C VAL A 54 -8.87 23.30 -18.04
N CYS A 55 -9.24 22.39 -18.94
CA CYS A 55 -10.11 21.26 -18.64
C CYS A 55 -9.50 20.30 -17.60
N THR A 56 -8.25 19.91 -17.79
CA THR A 56 -7.49 19.05 -16.86
C THR A 56 -7.50 19.65 -15.46
N GLN A 57 -7.15 20.94 -15.38
CA GLN A 57 -7.07 21.67 -14.13
C GLN A 57 -8.45 21.84 -13.48
N ALA A 58 -9.51 22.04 -14.27
CA ALA A 58 -10.88 22.09 -13.78
C ALA A 58 -11.28 20.77 -13.11
N ILE A 59 -11.00 19.63 -13.76
CA ILE A 59 -11.31 18.29 -13.24
C ILE A 59 -10.63 18.06 -11.90
N TRP A 60 -9.33 18.33 -11.80
CA TRP A 60 -8.61 18.18 -10.55
C TRP A 60 -9.15 19.10 -9.47
N THR A 61 -9.46 20.35 -9.82
CA THR A 61 -10.06 21.31 -8.88
C THR A 61 -11.37 20.80 -8.31
N LEU A 62 -12.25 20.20 -9.13
CA LEU A 62 -13.48 19.58 -8.65
C LEU A 62 -13.21 18.40 -7.70
N GLY A 63 -12.18 17.59 -7.99
CA GLY A 63 -11.73 16.52 -7.10
C GLY A 63 -11.28 17.03 -5.72
N TYR A 64 -10.56 18.16 -5.68
CA TYR A 64 -10.12 18.79 -4.42
C TYR A 64 -11.24 19.49 -3.66
N ILE A 65 -12.19 20.12 -4.35
CA ILE A 65 -13.37 20.71 -3.73
C ILE A 65 -14.22 19.63 -3.04
N ALA A 66 -14.24 18.42 -3.60
CA ALA A 66 -14.91 17.25 -3.04
C ALA A 66 -16.43 17.43 -2.86
N ASP A 67 -17.09 18.22 -3.72
CA ASP A 67 -18.55 18.42 -3.71
C ASP A 67 -19.25 17.31 -4.53
N PRO A 68 -20.10 16.46 -3.92
CA PRO A 68 -20.79 15.38 -4.63
C PRO A 68 -21.74 15.84 -5.75
N SER A 69 -22.19 17.11 -5.74
CA SER A 69 -23.09 17.64 -6.78
C SER A 69 -22.46 17.66 -8.18
N VAL A 70 -21.12 17.58 -8.27
CA VAL A 70 -20.39 17.62 -9.54
C VAL A 70 -20.17 16.23 -10.16
N ILE A 71 -20.53 15.16 -9.44
CA ILE A 71 -20.37 13.77 -9.90
C ILE A 71 -20.98 13.54 -11.29
N PRO A 72 -22.23 13.98 -11.60
CA PRO A 72 -22.79 13.79 -12.93
C PRO A 72 -21.94 14.44 -14.04
N SER A 73 -21.33 15.59 -13.76
CA SER A 73 -20.46 16.29 -14.72
C SER A 73 -19.15 15.53 -14.93
N LEU A 74 -18.53 15.00 -13.88
CA LEU A 74 -17.31 14.20 -13.96
C LEU A 74 -17.56 12.83 -14.59
N VAL A 75 -18.70 12.18 -14.31
CA VAL A 75 -19.13 10.93 -14.97
C VAL A 75 -19.25 11.12 -16.47
N ARG A 76 -19.80 12.25 -16.93
CA ARG A 76 -19.86 12.56 -18.37
C ARG A 76 -18.45 12.65 -18.98
N VAL A 77 -17.49 13.26 -18.30
CA VAL A 77 -16.09 13.32 -18.77
C VAL A 77 -15.46 11.93 -18.79
N LEU A 78 -15.69 11.12 -17.75
CA LEU A 78 -15.24 9.74 -17.66
C LEU A 78 -15.75 8.88 -18.83
N GLN A 79 -16.98 9.10 -19.27
CA GLN A 79 -17.63 8.34 -20.34
C GLN A 79 -17.34 8.88 -21.76
N ASP A 80 -16.83 10.10 -21.90
CA ASP A 80 -16.46 10.64 -23.22
C ASP A 80 -15.02 10.28 -23.58
N SER A 81 -14.84 9.19 -24.30
CA SER A 81 -13.53 8.74 -24.79
C SER A 81 -12.84 9.73 -25.73
N ARG A 82 -13.57 10.71 -26.31
CA ARG A 82 -12.98 11.75 -27.17
C ARG A 82 -12.39 12.90 -26.36
N SER A 83 -12.82 13.06 -25.11
CA SER A 83 -12.30 14.10 -24.23
C SER A 83 -10.83 13.86 -23.89
N GLY A 84 -10.40 12.59 -23.85
CA GLY A 84 -9.08 12.17 -23.40
C GLY A 84 -8.77 12.48 -21.92
N HIS A 85 -9.76 12.96 -21.16
CA HIS A 85 -9.64 13.32 -19.74
C HIS A 85 -10.24 12.25 -18.79
N GLN A 86 -10.44 11.04 -19.29
CA GLN A 86 -11.12 9.97 -18.54
C GLN A 86 -10.33 9.54 -17.30
N VAL A 87 -9.00 9.57 -17.39
CA VAL A 87 -8.10 9.23 -16.27
C VAL A 87 -8.25 10.28 -15.17
N GLU A 88 -8.20 11.56 -15.53
CA GLU A 88 -8.35 12.68 -14.61
C GLU A 88 -9.73 12.67 -13.96
N ALA A 89 -10.78 12.36 -14.72
CA ALA A 89 -12.15 12.26 -14.20
C ALA A 89 -12.29 11.11 -13.19
N ALA A 90 -11.75 9.93 -13.51
CA ALA A 90 -11.73 8.80 -12.56
C ALA A 90 -10.94 9.16 -11.28
N GLU A 91 -9.83 9.88 -11.42
CA GLU A 91 -9.04 10.35 -10.27
C GLU A 91 -9.83 11.33 -9.39
N ALA A 92 -10.50 12.31 -9.99
CA ALA A 92 -11.33 13.27 -9.27
C ALA A 92 -12.52 12.59 -8.56
N LEU A 93 -13.19 11.63 -9.22
CA LEU A 93 -14.27 10.85 -8.59
C LEU A 93 -13.76 10.04 -7.39
N GLY A 94 -12.59 9.41 -7.51
CA GLY A 94 -11.96 8.72 -6.38
C GLY A 94 -11.51 9.66 -5.25
N GLN A 95 -11.14 10.90 -5.57
CA GLN A 95 -10.83 11.94 -4.57
C GLN A 95 -12.07 12.41 -3.81
N ILE A 96 -13.20 12.60 -4.51
CA ILE A 96 -14.49 12.92 -3.91
C ILE A 96 -14.92 11.81 -2.94
N GLY A 97 -14.72 10.54 -3.33
CA GLY A 97 -14.94 9.41 -2.42
C GLY A 97 -16.42 9.05 -2.21
N ASP A 98 -17.33 9.57 -3.03
CA ASP A 98 -18.78 9.36 -2.88
C ASP A 98 -19.26 8.11 -3.65
N ALA A 99 -20.09 7.30 -3.00
CA ALA A 99 -20.63 6.06 -3.55
C ALA A 99 -21.52 6.26 -4.78
N ALA A 100 -22.06 7.46 -5.02
CA ALA A 100 -22.87 7.77 -6.20
C ALA A 100 -22.12 7.58 -7.52
N ALA A 101 -20.78 7.66 -7.51
CA ALA A 101 -19.95 7.44 -8.69
C ALA A 101 -19.68 5.94 -8.99
N VAL A 102 -19.95 5.05 -8.04
CA VAL A 102 -19.55 3.63 -8.11
C VAL A 102 -20.13 2.90 -9.33
N PRO A 103 -21.43 3.04 -9.68
CA PRO A 103 -21.98 2.34 -10.84
C PRO A 103 -21.27 2.71 -12.16
N ASP A 104 -20.99 4.00 -12.36
CA ASP A 104 -20.31 4.50 -13.55
C ASP A 104 -18.83 4.10 -13.58
N LEU A 105 -18.16 4.11 -12.42
CA LEU A 105 -16.79 3.60 -12.28
C LEU A 105 -16.74 2.09 -12.59
N ILE A 106 -17.68 1.28 -12.10
CA ILE A 106 -17.74 -0.16 -12.42
C ILE A 106 -17.88 -0.36 -13.94
N GLN A 107 -18.70 0.45 -14.62
CA GLN A 107 -18.82 0.38 -16.08
C GLN A 107 -17.48 0.72 -16.77
N SER A 108 -16.77 1.73 -16.30
CA SER A 108 -15.47 2.17 -16.86
C SER A 108 -14.30 1.23 -16.56
N LEU A 109 -14.46 0.19 -15.73
CA LEU A 109 -13.49 -0.91 -15.64
C LEU A 109 -13.37 -1.71 -16.95
N ARG A 110 -14.29 -1.51 -17.90
CA ARG A 110 -14.26 -2.15 -19.24
C ARG A 110 -13.75 -1.21 -20.33
N ASP A 111 -13.17 -0.06 -19.95
CA ASP A 111 -12.64 0.89 -20.92
C ASP A 111 -11.52 0.26 -21.77
N SER A 112 -11.49 0.61 -23.05
CA SER A 112 -10.49 0.09 -24.00
C SER A 112 -9.06 0.53 -23.65
N TYR A 113 -8.91 1.66 -22.96
CA TYR A 113 -7.62 2.16 -22.53
C TYR A 113 -7.26 1.67 -21.12
N TRP A 114 -6.19 0.88 -21.02
CA TRP A 114 -5.73 0.29 -19.77
C TRP A 114 -5.47 1.32 -18.66
N ARG A 115 -5.05 2.55 -18.98
CA ARG A 115 -4.83 3.59 -17.96
C ARG A 115 -6.12 4.05 -17.29
N VAL A 116 -7.23 4.09 -18.05
CA VAL A 116 -8.55 4.39 -17.49
C VAL A 116 -8.93 3.27 -16.53
N ARG A 117 -8.80 2.00 -16.95
CA ARG A 117 -9.07 0.84 -16.08
C ARG A 117 -8.26 0.87 -14.79
N CYS A 118 -6.94 1.14 -14.86
CA CYS A 118 -6.09 1.28 -13.68
C CYS A 118 -6.60 2.36 -12.72
N ARG A 119 -6.93 3.55 -13.27
CA ARG A 119 -7.35 4.69 -12.43
C ARG A 119 -8.72 4.48 -11.83
N VAL A 120 -9.63 3.87 -12.57
CA VAL A 120 -10.95 3.47 -12.09
C VAL A 120 -10.84 2.43 -10.98
N ALA A 121 -9.98 1.41 -11.13
CA ALA A 121 -9.72 0.44 -10.07
C ALA A 121 -9.21 1.13 -8.79
N TRP A 122 -8.25 2.05 -8.93
CA TRP A 122 -7.78 2.86 -7.81
C TRP A 122 -8.90 3.69 -7.16
N ALA A 123 -9.77 4.32 -7.97
CA ALA A 123 -10.88 5.14 -7.46
C ALA A 123 -11.87 4.29 -6.65
N LEU A 124 -12.23 3.11 -7.15
CA LEU A 124 -13.13 2.17 -6.48
C LEU A 124 -12.54 1.65 -5.16
N GLY A 125 -11.23 1.34 -5.14
CA GLY A 125 -10.52 0.97 -3.92
C GLY A 125 -10.50 2.09 -2.88
N ARG A 126 -10.29 3.34 -3.33
CA ARG A 126 -10.29 4.52 -2.47
C ARG A 126 -11.66 4.87 -1.90
N ILE A 127 -12.73 4.71 -2.69
CA ILE A 127 -14.11 4.86 -2.21
C ILE A 127 -14.46 3.75 -1.19
N GLY A 128 -13.81 2.59 -1.29
CA GLY A 128 -14.09 1.43 -0.44
C GLY A 128 -15.40 0.75 -0.81
N ALA A 129 -15.71 0.62 -2.10
CA ALA A 129 -17.00 0.18 -2.62
C ALA A 129 -17.11 -1.36 -2.74
N PRO A 130 -17.83 -2.07 -1.85
CA PRO A 130 -17.94 -3.53 -1.92
C PRO A 130 -18.70 -4.01 -3.16
N ASP A 131 -19.64 -3.21 -3.66
CA ASP A 131 -20.38 -3.51 -4.90
C ASP A 131 -19.48 -3.64 -6.14
N ALA A 132 -18.26 -3.10 -6.09
CA ALA A 132 -17.27 -3.21 -7.15
C ALA A 132 -16.45 -4.50 -7.11
N ILE A 133 -16.54 -5.30 -6.03
CA ILE A 133 -15.73 -6.50 -5.83
C ILE A 133 -15.81 -7.47 -7.02
N PRO A 134 -16.99 -7.83 -7.57
CA PRO A 134 -17.06 -8.77 -8.70
C PRO A 134 -16.32 -8.25 -9.94
N ALA A 135 -16.41 -6.95 -10.23
CA ALA A 135 -15.74 -6.34 -11.37
C ALA A 135 -14.23 -6.20 -11.15
N LEU A 136 -13.81 -5.84 -9.93
CA LEU A 136 -12.41 -5.77 -9.55
C LEU A 136 -11.75 -7.16 -9.54
N LEU A 137 -12.46 -8.22 -9.13
CA LEU A 137 -11.96 -9.60 -9.23
C LEU A 137 -11.74 -10.01 -10.68
N ALA A 138 -12.67 -9.69 -11.58
CA ALA A 138 -12.49 -9.94 -13.01
C ALA A 138 -11.25 -9.20 -13.55
N CYS A 139 -11.08 -7.92 -13.22
CA CYS A 139 -9.88 -7.17 -13.59
C CYS A 139 -8.60 -7.75 -12.98
N ALA A 140 -8.61 -8.14 -11.71
CA ALA A 140 -7.43 -8.66 -11.02
C ALA A 140 -6.94 -10.00 -11.59
N LEU A 141 -7.88 -10.86 -11.99
CA LEU A 141 -7.59 -12.23 -12.40
C LEU A 141 -7.44 -12.39 -13.92
N GLU A 142 -8.13 -11.57 -14.71
CA GLU A 142 -8.34 -11.82 -16.15
C GLU A 142 -7.91 -10.66 -17.07
N ASP A 143 -7.64 -9.46 -16.54
CA ASP A 143 -7.24 -8.33 -17.41
C ASP A 143 -5.92 -8.64 -18.13
N GLU A 144 -5.80 -8.22 -19.39
CA GLU A 144 -4.61 -8.40 -20.21
C GLU A 144 -3.40 -7.63 -19.67
N SER A 145 -3.62 -6.44 -19.11
CA SER A 145 -2.56 -5.57 -18.59
C SER A 145 -2.19 -5.96 -17.17
N SER A 146 -0.91 -6.22 -16.94
CA SER A 146 -0.34 -6.46 -15.61
C SER A 146 -0.60 -5.31 -14.65
N GLU A 147 -0.57 -4.08 -15.15
CA GLU A 147 -0.78 -2.86 -14.39
C GLU A 147 -2.21 -2.76 -13.91
N VAL A 148 -3.19 -3.13 -14.76
CA VAL A 148 -4.60 -3.16 -14.37
C VAL A 148 -4.83 -4.24 -13.31
N ARG A 149 -4.26 -5.44 -13.50
CA ARG A 149 -4.34 -6.52 -12.50
C ARG A 149 -3.80 -6.06 -11.15
N GLU A 150 -2.64 -5.41 -11.13
CA GLU A 150 -2.03 -4.88 -9.90
C GLU A 150 -2.90 -3.81 -9.23
N HIS A 151 -3.45 -2.87 -9.98
CA HIS A 151 -4.34 -1.84 -9.40
C HIS A 151 -5.64 -2.44 -8.87
N ALA A 152 -6.18 -3.47 -9.53
CA ALA A 152 -7.36 -4.19 -9.08
C ALA A 152 -7.09 -4.97 -7.79
N PHE A 153 -5.95 -5.68 -7.67
CA PHE A 153 -5.56 -6.31 -6.40
C PHE A 153 -5.37 -5.30 -5.28
N ARG A 154 -4.69 -4.18 -5.54
CA ARG A 154 -4.56 -3.09 -4.55
C ARG A 154 -5.92 -2.54 -4.11
N ALA A 155 -6.85 -2.38 -5.04
CA ALA A 155 -8.21 -1.92 -4.74
C ALA A 155 -8.98 -2.93 -3.87
N LEU A 156 -8.92 -4.22 -4.19
CA LEU A 156 -9.51 -5.28 -3.39
C LEU A 156 -8.93 -5.31 -1.97
N GLY A 157 -7.61 -5.12 -1.84
CA GLY A 157 -6.91 -5.01 -0.56
C GLY A 157 -7.29 -3.77 0.25
N GLN A 158 -7.57 -2.64 -0.40
CA GLN A 158 -8.07 -1.43 0.25
C GLN A 158 -9.51 -1.58 0.74
N ILE A 159 -10.36 -2.27 -0.04
CA ILE A 159 -11.74 -2.58 0.36
C ILE A 159 -11.74 -3.57 1.53
N ALA A 160 -10.81 -4.53 1.55
CA ALA A 160 -10.61 -5.50 2.63
C ALA A 160 -11.87 -6.29 3.03
N ASP A 161 -12.79 -6.51 2.08
CA ASP A 161 -14.03 -7.24 2.32
C ASP A 161 -13.78 -8.76 2.19
N PRO A 162 -14.15 -9.59 3.20
CA PRO A 162 -13.96 -11.04 3.18
C PRO A 162 -14.61 -11.76 1.99
N GLN A 163 -15.56 -11.16 1.28
CA GLN A 163 -16.20 -11.72 0.09
C GLN A 163 -15.20 -12.08 -1.02
N VAL A 164 -14.03 -11.45 -1.06
CA VAL A 164 -13.00 -11.76 -2.07
C VAL A 164 -12.29 -13.09 -1.79
N THR A 165 -12.34 -13.59 -0.55
CA THR A 165 -11.52 -14.71 -0.06
C THR A 165 -11.63 -15.98 -0.91
N PRO A 166 -12.83 -16.48 -1.29
CA PRO A 166 -12.94 -17.70 -2.09
C PRO A 166 -12.26 -17.59 -3.47
N ALA A 167 -12.41 -16.43 -4.12
CA ALA A 167 -11.80 -16.18 -5.43
C ALA A 167 -10.28 -16.08 -5.31
N LEU A 168 -9.77 -15.41 -4.28
CA LEU A 168 -8.33 -15.28 -4.04
C LEU A 168 -7.68 -16.61 -3.65
N MET A 169 -8.34 -17.45 -2.84
CA MET A 169 -7.85 -18.80 -2.54
C MET A 169 -7.73 -19.65 -3.82
N THR A 170 -8.70 -19.54 -4.74
CA THR A 170 -8.63 -20.21 -6.05
C THR A 170 -7.45 -19.68 -6.88
N ALA A 171 -7.18 -18.37 -6.82
CA ALA A 171 -6.06 -17.73 -7.50
C ALA A 171 -4.70 -18.13 -6.91
N LEU A 172 -4.60 -18.40 -5.61
CA LEU A 172 -3.40 -18.97 -5.00
C LEU A 172 -3.04 -20.34 -5.59
N GLU A 173 -4.04 -21.17 -5.89
CA GLU A 173 -3.82 -22.53 -6.37
C GLU A 173 -3.52 -22.56 -7.88
N ASN A 174 -4.21 -21.75 -8.68
CA ASN A 174 -4.21 -21.88 -10.14
C ASN A 174 -3.59 -20.68 -10.88
N GLY A 175 -3.24 -19.60 -10.17
CA GLY A 175 -2.71 -18.38 -10.76
C GLY A 175 -1.25 -18.51 -11.22
N SER A 176 -0.84 -17.58 -12.09
CA SER A 176 0.60 -17.36 -12.36
C SER A 176 1.32 -16.87 -11.09
N PRO A 177 2.66 -16.99 -10.99
CA PRO A 177 3.41 -16.51 -9.81
C PRO A 177 3.07 -15.07 -9.41
N LEU A 178 2.89 -14.18 -10.39
CA LEU A 178 2.47 -12.80 -10.14
C LEU A 178 1.07 -12.73 -9.48
N VAL A 179 0.10 -13.48 -10.00
CA VAL A 179 -1.27 -13.53 -9.49
C VAL A 179 -1.31 -14.17 -8.10
N GLN A 180 -0.55 -15.25 -7.87
CA GLN A 180 -0.42 -15.90 -6.57
C GLN A 180 0.14 -14.94 -5.52
N GLY A 181 1.21 -14.22 -5.84
CA GLY A 181 1.82 -13.24 -4.94
C GLY A 181 0.87 -12.08 -4.57
N GLN A 182 0.14 -11.55 -5.56
CA GLN A 182 -0.82 -10.47 -5.33
C GLN A 182 -2.04 -10.95 -4.53
N ALA A 183 -2.58 -12.13 -4.84
CA ALA A 183 -3.68 -12.71 -4.07
C ALA A 183 -3.25 -13.02 -2.63
N ALA A 184 -2.02 -13.52 -2.41
CA ALA A 184 -1.48 -13.72 -1.06
C ALA A 184 -1.41 -12.39 -0.28
N GLN A 185 -0.94 -11.32 -0.92
CA GLN A 185 -0.87 -9.99 -0.31
C GLN A 185 -2.25 -9.50 0.15
N VAL A 186 -3.28 -9.63 -0.70
CA VAL A 186 -4.64 -9.18 -0.34
C VAL A 186 -5.22 -10.04 0.80
N LEU A 187 -5.01 -11.36 0.79
CA LEU A 187 -5.45 -12.24 1.88
C LEU A 187 -4.77 -11.89 3.21
N GLY A 188 -3.47 -11.54 3.17
CA GLY A 188 -2.74 -11.03 4.34
C GLY A 188 -3.33 -9.75 4.90
N GLN A 189 -3.75 -8.82 4.03
CA GLN A 189 -4.39 -7.56 4.42
C GLN A 189 -5.78 -7.75 5.04
N ILE A 190 -6.55 -8.72 4.55
CA ILE A 190 -7.85 -9.10 5.13
C ILE A 190 -7.65 -9.70 6.51
N GLY A 191 -6.57 -10.45 6.71
CA GLY A 191 -6.18 -10.96 8.02
C GLY A 191 -7.02 -12.14 8.52
N ASP A 192 -7.73 -12.86 7.63
CA ASP A 192 -8.54 -14.02 8.02
C ASP A 192 -7.65 -15.26 8.27
N PRO A 193 -7.57 -15.78 9.51
CA PRO A 193 -6.77 -16.97 9.83
C PRO A 193 -7.19 -18.24 9.08
N GLN A 194 -8.41 -18.30 8.54
CA GLN A 194 -8.84 -19.45 7.73
C GLN A 194 -8.05 -19.60 6.42
N THR A 195 -7.34 -18.54 6.00
CA THR A 195 -6.51 -18.52 4.78
C THR A 195 -5.12 -19.10 4.99
N VAL A 196 -4.70 -19.30 6.25
CA VAL A 196 -3.35 -19.75 6.62
C VAL A 196 -2.95 -21.05 5.92
N PRO A 197 -3.77 -22.12 5.87
CA PRO A 197 -3.39 -23.35 5.17
C PRO A 197 -3.14 -23.16 3.67
N ALA A 198 -3.82 -22.21 3.03
CA ALA A 198 -3.61 -21.91 1.61
C ALA A 198 -2.30 -21.14 1.39
N LEU A 199 -2.00 -20.17 2.26
CA LEU A 199 -0.74 -19.42 2.25
C LEU A 199 0.46 -20.31 2.58
N GLU A 200 0.31 -21.27 3.48
CA GLU A 200 1.33 -22.27 3.83
C GLU A 200 1.78 -23.09 2.62
N LYS A 201 0.85 -23.51 1.76
CA LYS A 201 1.17 -24.25 0.52
C LYS A 201 2.09 -23.45 -0.40
N LEU A 202 1.97 -22.12 -0.43
CA LEU A 202 2.82 -21.26 -1.26
C LEU A 202 4.27 -21.21 -0.78
N LEU A 203 4.57 -21.63 0.46
CA LEU A 203 5.95 -21.76 0.93
C LEU A 203 6.73 -22.85 0.19
N ALA A 204 6.05 -23.72 -0.57
CA ALA A 204 6.69 -24.70 -1.45
C ALA A 204 6.81 -24.21 -2.91
N ASN A 205 6.42 -22.96 -3.21
CA ASN A 205 6.45 -22.45 -4.58
C ASN A 205 7.90 -22.34 -5.11
N PRO A 206 8.18 -22.74 -6.36
CA PRO A 206 9.52 -22.63 -6.93
C PRO A 206 10.01 -21.18 -7.02
N ASP A 207 9.11 -20.23 -7.20
CA ASP A 207 9.44 -18.81 -7.23
C ASP A 207 9.57 -18.25 -5.80
N TRP A 208 10.78 -17.79 -5.47
CA TRP A 208 11.07 -17.23 -4.15
C TRP A 208 10.30 -15.94 -3.85
N GLN A 209 9.90 -15.18 -4.89
CA GLN A 209 9.09 -13.98 -4.71
C GLN A 209 7.69 -14.36 -4.21
N VAL A 210 7.12 -15.45 -4.72
CA VAL A 210 5.83 -15.98 -4.23
C VAL A 210 5.95 -16.47 -2.80
N ARG A 211 7.02 -17.21 -2.47
CA ARG A 211 7.29 -17.62 -1.08
C ARG A 211 7.42 -16.42 -0.14
N TRP A 212 8.14 -15.38 -0.58
CA TRP A 212 8.29 -14.13 0.17
C TRP A 212 6.94 -13.45 0.42
N GLN A 213 6.07 -13.36 -0.58
CA GLN A 213 4.73 -12.80 -0.45
C GLN A 213 3.86 -13.63 0.52
N ALA A 214 3.95 -14.96 0.46
CA ALA A 214 3.25 -15.83 1.38
C ALA A 214 3.69 -15.61 2.84
N VAL A 215 5.01 -15.52 3.10
CA VAL A 215 5.55 -15.19 4.43
C VAL A 215 5.10 -13.80 4.88
N SER A 216 5.07 -12.82 3.96
CA SER A 216 4.57 -11.48 4.27
C SER A 216 3.09 -11.48 4.64
N ALA A 217 2.27 -12.23 3.92
CA ALA A 217 0.84 -12.36 4.18
C ALA A 217 0.56 -13.05 5.52
N LEU A 218 1.27 -14.15 5.81
CA LEU A 218 1.21 -14.83 7.11
C LEU A 218 1.57 -13.89 8.27
N GLY A 219 2.59 -13.04 8.08
CA GLY A 219 2.94 -12.02 9.08
C GLY A 219 1.88 -10.94 9.29
N GLN A 220 1.07 -10.62 8.28
CA GLN A 220 -0.01 -9.61 8.37
C GLN A 220 -1.26 -10.13 9.07
N ILE A 221 -1.51 -11.44 9.06
CA ILE A 221 -2.64 -12.07 9.77
C ILE A 221 -2.48 -11.93 11.29
N VAL A 222 -1.23 -11.83 11.79
CA VAL A 222 -0.89 -11.70 13.23
C VAL A 222 -1.66 -12.69 14.12
N ASP A 223 -1.70 -13.95 13.71
CA ASP A 223 -2.33 -15.04 14.46
C ASP A 223 -1.31 -16.14 14.81
N SER A 224 -1.47 -16.75 15.98
CA SER A 224 -0.58 -17.82 16.47
C SER A 224 -0.53 -19.04 15.54
N SER A 225 -1.59 -19.30 14.77
CA SER A 225 -1.63 -20.37 13.76
C SER A 225 -0.62 -20.18 12.63
N THR A 226 -0.09 -18.97 12.43
CA THR A 226 0.92 -18.69 11.39
C THR A 226 2.34 -19.06 11.82
N ILE A 227 2.58 -19.26 13.12
CA ILE A 227 3.92 -19.50 13.68
C ILE A 227 4.60 -20.72 13.05
N PRO A 228 3.96 -21.90 12.91
CA PRO A 228 4.59 -23.07 12.30
C PRO A 228 5.08 -22.79 10.87
N ALA A 229 4.25 -22.13 10.06
CA ALA A 229 4.57 -21.74 8.69
C ALA A 229 5.78 -20.79 8.62
N LEU A 230 5.79 -19.78 9.48
CA LEU A 230 6.88 -18.82 9.55
C LEU A 230 8.18 -19.49 10.02
N VAL A 231 8.12 -20.36 11.04
CA VAL A 231 9.28 -21.13 11.50
C VAL A 231 9.84 -22.02 10.40
N GLN A 232 8.99 -22.67 9.57
CA GLN A 232 9.45 -23.40 8.38
C GLN A 232 10.22 -22.48 7.42
N ALA A 233 9.71 -21.28 7.16
CA ALA A 233 10.33 -20.30 6.25
C ALA A 233 11.68 -19.75 6.75
N LEU A 234 12.05 -19.95 8.02
CA LEU A 234 13.40 -19.64 8.53
C LEU A 234 14.47 -20.55 7.93
N SER A 235 14.10 -21.66 7.29
CA SER A 235 15.04 -22.57 6.61
C SER A 235 15.03 -22.41 5.10
N ASP A 236 14.42 -21.34 4.56
CA ASP A 236 14.34 -21.11 3.12
C ASP A 236 15.73 -20.89 2.49
N SER A 237 15.90 -21.36 1.25
CA SER A 237 17.14 -21.18 0.51
C SER A 237 17.48 -19.70 0.27
N GLU A 238 16.47 -18.84 0.10
CA GLU A 238 16.64 -17.42 -0.16
C GLU A 238 16.64 -16.59 1.11
N TRP A 239 17.68 -15.78 1.29
CA TRP A 239 17.86 -14.96 2.48
C TRP A 239 16.74 -13.92 2.65
N GLN A 240 16.12 -13.44 1.56
CA GLN A 240 15.00 -12.50 1.62
C GLN A 240 13.78 -13.13 2.29
N VAL A 241 13.51 -14.41 2.00
CA VAL A 241 12.39 -15.15 2.58
C VAL A 241 12.63 -15.39 4.06
N ARG A 242 13.85 -15.85 4.42
CA ARG A 242 14.24 -16.01 5.83
C ARG A 242 14.14 -14.71 6.61
N LYS A 243 14.69 -13.62 6.07
CA LYS A 243 14.61 -12.27 6.67
C LYS A 243 13.15 -11.85 6.90
N GLN A 244 12.28 -12.06 5.92
CA GLN A 244 10.87 -11.71 6.05
C GLN A 244 10.17 -12.53 7.13
N SER A 245 10.52 -13.83 7.25
CA SER A 245 9.98 -14.68 8.31
C SER A 245 10.41 -14.20 9.70
N VAL A 246 11.68 -13.83 9.88
CA VAL A 246 12.19 -13.25 11.13
C VAL A 246 11.41 -11.98 11.49
N ARG A 247 11.16 -11.11 10.51
CA ARG A 247 10.36 -9.89 10.72
C ARG A 247 8.93 -10.22 11.16
N ALA A 248 8.26 -11.14 10.46
CA ALA A 248 6.90 -11.56 10.76
C ALA A 248 6.78 -12.18 12.16
N LEU A 249 7.68 -13.10 12.51
CA LEU A 249 7.75 -13.72 13.84
C LEU A 249 7.96 -12.68 14.94
N GLY A 250 8.80 -11.68 14.73
CA GLY A 250 9.03 -10.59 15.69
C GLY A 250 7.82 -9.67 15.92
N GLN A 251 6.79 -9.74 15.07
CA GLN A 251 5.54 -8.98 15.21
C GLN A 251 4.44 -9.78 15.94
N ILE A 252 4.60 -11.10 16.08
CA ILE A 252 3.62 -11.97 16.73
C ILE A 252 3.93 -12.04 18.24
N PRO A 253 2.99 -11.68 19.13
CA PRO A 253 3.21 -11.72 20.56
C PRO A 253 3.08 -13.16 21.10
N ALA A 254 4.10 -14.00 20.87
CA ALA A 254 4.16 -15.36 21.40
C ALA A 254 5.52 -15.69 22.04
N PRO A 255 5.54 -16.25 23.27
CA PRO A 255 6.77 -16.48 24.03
C PRO A 255 7.68 -17.53 23.39
N ASP A 256 7.12 -18.49 22.67
CA ASP A 256 7.85 -19.62 22.08
C ASP A 256 8.67 -19.21 20.84
N ILE A 257 8.52 -17.97 20.36
CA ILE A 257 9.24 -17.45 19.20
C ILE A 257 10.71 -17.14 19.51
N LEU A 258 10.99 -16.79 20.77
CA LEU A 258 12.30 -16.30 21.19
C LEU A 258 13.45 -17.29 20.86
N GLN A 259 13.23 -18.59 21.07
CA GLN A 259 14.24 -19.61 20.77
C GLN A 259 14.60 -19.66 19.28
N PHE A 260 13.63 -19.42 18.39
CA PHE A 260 13.87 -19.43 16.95
C PHE A 260 14.65 -18.20 16.51
N LEU A 261 14.32 -17.03 17.05
CA LEU A 261 15.05 -15.78 16.77
C LEU A 261 16.50 -15.84 17.25
N LEU A 262 16.74 -16.40 18.46
CA LEU A 262 18.09 -16.62 18.98
C LEU A 262 18.88 -17.58 18.10
N LYS A 263 18.26 -18.67 17.65
CA LYS A 263 18.89 -19.63 16.73
C LYS A 263 19.28 -18.96 15.41
N VAL A 264 18.39 -18.17 14.82
CA VAL A 264 18.67 -17.44 13.57
C VAL A 264 19.83 -16.46 13.73
N LEU A 265 19.87 -15.71 14.84
CA LEU A 265 20.99 -14.81 15.13
C LEU A 265 22.33 -15.57 15.19
N ALA A 266 22.35 -16.74 15.80
CA ALA A 266 23.56 -17.54 15.98
C ALA A 266 24.00 -18.30 14.71
N GLU A 267 23.06 -18.84 13.92
CA GLU A 267 23.34 -19.85 12.91
C GLU A 267 23.14 -19.39 11.45
N ASP A 268 22.40 -18.29 11.19
CA ASP A 268 22.15 -17.88 9.80
C ASP A 268 23.44 -17.43 9.10
N THR A 269 23.57 -17.79 7.82
CA THR A 269 24.75 -17.50 7.02
C THR A 269 24.76 -16.07 6.47
N ASP A 270 23.60 -15.40 6.42
CA ASP A 270 23.46 -14.05 5.88
C ASP A 270 23.32 -13.02 7.00
N SER A 271 24.26 -12.07 7.06
CA SER A 271 24.27 -11.02 8.09
C SER A 271 23.04 -10.12 8.06
N ARG A 272 22.31 -10.01 6.93
CA ARG A 272 21.07 -9.22 6.84
C ARG A 272 19.90 -9.93 7.54
N VAL A 273 19.91 -11.26 7.56
CA VAL A 273 18.94 -12.07 8.30
C VAL A 273 19.25 -12.00 9.80
N GLN A 274 20.52 -12.16 10.18
CA GLN A 274 20.97 -11.97 11.57
C GLN A 274 20.65 -10.57 12.09
N TRP A 275 20.87 -9.53 11.28
CA TRP A 275 20.51 -8.16 11.61
C TRP A 275 19.02 -8.00 11.87
N GLN A 276 18.17 -8.65 11.07
CA GLN A 276 16.73 -8.63 11.30
C GLN A 276 16.36 -9.36 12.59
N ALA A 277 17.09 -10.42 12.96
CA ALA A 277 16.88 -11.12 14.23
C ALA A 277 17.23 -10.22 15.41
N VAL A 278 18.32 -9.44 15.35
CA VAL A 278 18.63 -8.41 16.36
C VAL A 278 17.46 -7.44 16.57
N ARG A 279 16.85 -6.96 15.48
CA ARG A 279 15.70 -6.04 15.55
C ARG A 279 14.42 -6.70 16.07
N ALA A 280 14.19 -7.97 15.78
CA ALA A 280 13.06 -8.70 16.36
C ALA A 280 13.28 -8.92 17.87
N LEU A 281 14.50 -9.29 18.26
CA LEU A 281 14.89 -9.56 19.64
C LEU A 281 14.89 -8.31 20.53
N SER A 282 15.05 -7.10 19.99
CA SER A 282 15.04 -5.86 20.79
C SER A 282 13.73 -5.63 21.54
N ASN A 283 12.64 -6.26 21.11
CA ASN A 283 11.34 -6.19 21.78
C ASN A 283 11.22 -7.13 22.99
N HIS A 284 12.24 -7.96 23.26
CA HIS A 284 12.23 -8.95 24.33
C HIS A 284 13.22 -8.59 25.44
N ASP A 285 12.73 -8.44 26.67
CA ASP A 285 13.56 -8.32 27.87
C ASP A 285 13.87 -9.70 28.45
N ASP A 286 14.91 -10.35 27.93
CA ASP A 286 15.35 -11.68 28.34
C ASP A 286 16.89 -11.74 28.40
N GLU A 287 17.43 -12.33 29.46
CA GLU A 287 18.89 -12.44 29.68
C GLU A 287 19.60 -13.17 28.54
N ARG A 288 18.94 -14.16 27.90
CA ARG A 288 19.47 -14.86 26.73
C ARG A 288 19.65 -13.94 25.54
N VAL A 289 18.76 -12.95 25.38
CA VAL A 289 18.88 -11.93 24.34
C VAL A 289 20.09 -11.06 24.58
N ARG A 290 20.26 -10.57 25.81
CA ARG A 290 21.43 -9.79 26.19
C ARG A 290 22.73 -10.54 25.87
N LEU A 291 22.86 -11.79 26.33
CA LEU A 291 24.06 -12.60 26.10
C LEU A 291 24.32 -12.83 24.60
N ALA A 292 23.27 -13.13 23.83
CA ALA A 292 23.39 -13.32 22.38
C ALA A 292 23.84 -12.04 21.66
N LEU A 293 23.34 -10.87 22.08
CA LEU A 293 23.75 -9.58 21.51
C LEU A 293 25.18 -9.20 21.90
N GLU A 294 25.61 -9.45 23.14
CA GLU A 294 27.00 -9.26 23.58
C GLU A 294 27.96 -10.15 22.78
N GLN A 295 27.61 -11.42 22.58
CA GLN A 295 28.37 -12.34 21.74
C GLN A 295 28.42 -11.88 20.28
N THR A 296 27.29 -11.40 19.75
CA THR A 296 27.22 -10.86 18.39
C THR A 296 28.11 -9.63 18.24
N LEU A 297 28.09 -8.71 19.20
CA LEU A 297 28.95 -7.53 19.19
C LEU A 297 30.44 -7.91 19.16
N ALA A 298 30.84 -8.95 19.90
CA ALA A 298 32.21 -9.42 19.97
C ALA A 298 32.67 -10.19 18.72
N THR A 299 31.78 -10.92 18.06
CA THR A 299 32.15 -11.92 17.03
C THR A 299 31.67 -11.60 15.62
N ALA A 300 30.71 -10.67 15.45
CA ALA A 300 30.12 -10.39 14.15
C ALA A 300 31.15 -9.79 13.18
N ARG A 301 31.21 -10.39 11.99
CA ARG A 301 32.07 -9.93 10.90
C ARG A 301 31.54 -8.67 10.21
N SER A 302 30.22 -8.55 10.09
CA SER A 302 29.56 -7.35 9.54
C SER A 302 29.56 -6.20 10.56
N GLU A 303 30.00 -5.02 10.11
CA GLU A 303 29.93 -3.78 10.89
C GLU A 303 28.48 -3.38 11.18
N GLU A 304 27.57 -3.61 10.24
CA GLU A 304 26.15 -3.28 10.38
C GLU A 304 25.51 -4.13 11.48
N LEU A 305 25.86 -5.41 11.54
CA LEU A 305 25.40 -6.33 12.59
C LEU A 305 25.97 -5.97 13.97
N ARG A 306 27.27 -5.63 14.04
CA ARG A 306 27.90 -5.14 15.29
C ARG A 306 27.24 -3.85 15.78
N THR A 307 27.01 -2.90 14.86
CA THR A 307 26.37 -1.62 15.17
C THR A 307 24.95 -1.82 15.68
N ALA A 308 24.16 -2.68 15.03
CA ALA A 308 22.80 -2.99 15.46
C ALA A 308 22.75 -3.64 16.84
N ALA A 309 23.65 -4.60 17.13
CA ALA A 309 23.73 -5.21 18.45
C ALA A 309 24.11 -4.18 19.53
N ALA A 310 25.13 -3.34 19.27
CA ALA A 310 25.54 -2.27 20.19
C ALA A 310 24.42 -1.26 20.45
N GLU A 311 23.66 -0.88 19.42
CA GLU A 311 22.53 0.04 19.54
C GLU A 311 21.45 -0.52 20.46
N VAL A 312 21.04 -1.77 20.27
CA VAL A 312 20.02 -2.43 21.11
C VAL A 312 20.51 -2.58 22.54
N LEU A 313 21.77 -3.01 22.74
CA LEU A 313 22.36 -3.14 24.08
C LEU A 313 22.40 -1.80 24.83
N ARG A 314 22.72 -0.69 24.15
CA ARG A 314 22.71 0.66 24.75
C ARG A 314 21.30 1.14 25.04
N GLN A 315 20.36 0.94 24.10
CA GLN A 315 18.95 1.32 24.28
C GLN A 315 18.32 0.63 25.50
N LYS A 316 18.74 -0.60 25.78
CA LYS A 316 18.31 -1.41 26.92
C LYS A 316 19.15 -1.19 28.20
N GLU A 317 20.11 -0.26 28.17
CA GLU A 317 21.03 0.02 29.29
C GLU A 317 21.85 -1.20 29.75
N TRP A 318 22.10 -2.15 28.84
CA TRP A 318 22.91 -3.36 29.13
C TRP A 318 24.41 -3.17 28.88
N LEU A 319 24.79 -2.09 28.18
CA LEU A 319 26.17 -1.62 28.08
C LEU A 319 26.33 -0.32 28.88
N PRO A 320 27.41 -0.18 29.67
CA PRO A 320 27.76 1.11 30.28
C PRO A 320 28.01 2.16 29.20
N ASP A 321 27.73 3.43 29.49
CA ASP A 321 28.03 4.52 28.57
C ASP A 321 29.55 4.55 28.31
N PRO A 322 30.04 4.56 27.06
CA PRO A 322 31.48 4.70 26.79
C PRO A 322 32.11 5.93 27.46
N ALA A 323 31.32 6.96 27.79
CA ALA A 323 31.79 8.10 28.59
C ALA A 323 32.19 7.70 30.03
N GLU A 324 31.48 6.76 30.66
CA GLU A 324 31.75 6.30 32.04
C GLU A 324 33.03 5.47 32.15
N GLN A 325 33.40 4.74 31.08
CA GLN A 325 34.63 3.93 31.08
C GLN A 325 35.91 4.76 30.93
N SER A 326 35.80 6.01 30.43
CA SER A 326 36.95 6.92 30.26
C SER A 326 37.34 7.67 31.55
N GLY A 327 36.51 7.64 32.60
CA GLY A 327 36.73 8.35 33.87
C GLY A 327 37.45 7.53 34.95
N GLY A 328 37.76 6.25 34.71
CA GLY A 328 38.30 5.32 35.71
C GLY A 328 39.81 5.04 35.65
N ALA A 329 40.53 5.67 34.71
CA ALA A 329 41.99 5.53 34.59
C ALA A 329 42.67 6.85 34.96
N ALA A 330 42.80 7.12 36.26
CA ALA A 330 43.67 8.13 36.84
C ALA A 330 44.50 7.51 37.97
#